data_AF-A0A4R1Z0D8-F1
#
_entry.id   AF-A0A4R1Z0D8-F1
#
_cell.length_a   1.000
_cell.length_b   1.000
_cell.length_c   1.000
_cell.angle_alpha   90.00
_cell.angle_beta   90.00
_cell.angle_gamma   90.00
#
_symmetry.space_group_name_H-M   'P 1'
#
loop_
_entity.id
_entity.type
_entity.pdbx_description
1 polymer ?
#
loop_
_entity_poly.entity_id
_entity_poly.type
_entity_poly.pdbx_seq_one_letter_code
_entity_poly.pdbx_strand_id
1 'polypeptide(L)'
;MSLTRRELLSGIAGFALGSAVVALAGSVYRDYRRKDRVARQQVAAPAHPPTLDDDGWLLTAEDREEFLAGDDLMSSDMLQIRDAVDIPGGDYAAFRVVGLGDCVRACEADSQCAAFTFARSSHPLPNKRRMCWLKGAGTAAPVVDLPAYVSGRRGNW
;
A
#
# COMPACT_ATOMS: atom_id res chain seq x y z
N MET A 1 56.59 56.28 -21.83
CA MET A 1 56.50 54.80 -21.85
C MET A 1 55.67 54.39 -23.06
N SER A 2 56.33 54.02 -24.16
CA SER A 2 55.71 53.54 -25.39
C SER A 2 55.40 52.05 -25.26
N LEU A 3 54.11 51.68 -25.30
CA LEU A 3 53.72 50.27 -25.40
C LEU A 3 54.10 49.76 -26.81
N THR A 4 54.98 48.75 -26.86
CA THR A 4 55.48 48.21 -28.13
C THR A 4 54.42 47.37 -28.83
N ARG A 5 54.36 47.47 -30.17
CA ARG A 5 53.42 46.77 -31.09
C ARG A 5 53.31 45.24 -30.88
N ARG A 6 54.30 44.62 -30.22
CA ARG A 6 54.30 43.20 -29.85
C ARG A 6 53.33 42.84 -28.72
N GLU A 7 53.09 43.74 -27.77
CA GLU A 7 52.21 43.51 -26.60
C GLU A 7 50.71 43.60 -26.95
N LEU A 8 50.35 44.34 -28.02
CA LEU A 8 48.98 44.41 -28.52
C LEU A 8 48.59 43.19 -29.36
N LEU A 9 49.53 42.58 -30.08
CA LEU A 9 49.27 41.41 -30.93
C LEU A 9 49.16 40.11 -30.11
N SER A 10 49.90 39.99 -28.99
CA SER A 10 49.77 38.85 -28.06
C SER A 10 48.43 38.83 -27.34
N GLY A 11 47.89 40.00 -26.96
CA GLY A 11 46.57 40.12 -26.34
C GLY A 11 45.44 39.68 -27.27
N ILE A 12 45.42 40.16 -28.52
CA ILE A 12 44.35 39.86 -29.49
C ILE A 12 44.31 38.37 -29.86
N ALA A 13 45.47 37.71 -30.01
CA ALA A 13 45.54 36.28 -30.26
C ALA A 13 44.97 35.44 -29.10
N GLY A 14 45.19 35.86 -27.85
CA GLY A 14 44.63 35.21 -26.65
C GLY A 14 43.11 35.34 -26.54
N PHE A 15 42.54 36.51 -26.84
CA PHE A 15 41.09 36.71 -26.85
C PHE A 15 40.41 35.91 -27.97
N ALA A 16 41.00 35.85 -29.17
CA ALA A 16 40.44 35.08 -30.29
C ALA A 16 40.38 33.58 -29.99
N LEU A 17 41.42 33.02 -29.36
CA LEU A 17 41.43 31.61 -28.94
C LEU A 17 40.45 31.35 -27.79
N GLY A 18 40.35 32.26 -26.81
CA GLY A 18 39.38 32.17 -25.72
C GLY A 18 37.93 32.18 -26.21
N SER A 19 37.58 33.08 -27.13
CA SER A 19 36.23 33.16 -27.72
C SER A 19 35.88 31.91 -28.55
N ALA A 20 36.85 31.33 -29.26
CA ALA A 20 36.64 30.09 -30.01
C ALA A 20 36.33 28.90 -29.09
N VAL A 21 37.05 28.76 -27.97
CA VAL A 21 36.80 27.70 -26.98
C VAL A 21 35.41 27.84 -26.34
N VAL A 22 35.02 29.06 -25.97
CA VAL A 22 33.68 29.34 -25.39
C VAL A 22 32.57 29.03 -26.40
N ALA A 23 32.73 29.40 -27.67
CA ALA A 23 31.75 29.13 -28.72
C ALA A 23 31.57 27.61 -28.97
N LEU A 24 32.68 26.86 -29.00
CA LEU A 24 32.66 25.41 -29.15
C LEU A 24 32.01 24.72 -27.95
N ALA A 25 32.37 25.12 -26.73
CA ALA A 25 31.75 24.59 -25.51
C ALA A 25 30.24 24.89 -25.47
N GLY A 26 29.82 26.08 -25.85
CA GLY A 26 28.40 26.45 -25.95
C GLY A 26 27.63 25.71 -27.05
N SER A 27 28.30 25.31 -28.14
CA SER A 27 27.72 24.47 -29.19
C SER A 27 27.51 23.04 -28.71
N VAL A 28 28.54 22.43 -28.11
CA VAL A 28 28.49 21.08 -27.54
C VAL A 28 27.44 21.00 -26.43
N TYR A 29 27.41 22.00 -25.54
CA TYR A 29 26.43 22.06 -24.45
C TYR A 29 24.99 22.15 -24.96
N ARG A 30 24.73 22.92 -26.03
CA ARG A 30 23.40 23.01 -26.65
C ARG A 30 22.97 21.69 -27.30
N ASP A 31 23.87 21.00 -28.01
CA ASP A 31 23.56 19.70 -28.61
C ASP A 31 23.26 18.65 -27.53
N TYR A 32 24.07 18.61 -26.47
CA TYR A 32 23.84 17.74 -25.32
C TYR A 32 22.46 18.00 -24.68
N ARG A 33 22.11 19.27 -24.42
CA ARG A 33 20.79 19.68 -23.89
C ARG A 33 19.63 19.29 -24.80
N ARG A 34 19.82 19.34 -26.13
CA ARG A 34 18.79 18.98 -27.11
C ARG A 34 18.52 17.48 -27.08
N LYS A 35 19.58 16.66 -27.04
CA LYS A 35 19.48 15.20 -26.93
C LYS A 35 18.82 14.77 -25.61
N ASP A 36 19.18 15.39 -24.48
CA ASP A 36 18.57 15.11 -23.17
C ASP A 36 17.06 15.44 -23.14
N ARG A 37 16.63 16.54 -23.77
CA ARG A 37 15.19 16.87 -23.89
C ARG A 37 14.42 15.85 -24.73
N VAL A 38 14.97 15.44 -25.88
CA VAL A 38 14.31 14.45 -26.76
C VAL A 38 14.20 13.10 -26.07
N ALA A 39 15.25 12.66 -25.37
CA ALA A 39 15.25 11.42 -24.60
C ALA A 39 14.21 11.44 -23.48
N ARG A 40 14.07 12.55 -22.73
CA ARG A 40 13.03 12.68 -21.70
C ARG A 40 11.61 12.74 -22.26
N GLN A 41 11.43 13.35 -23.42
CA GLN A 41 10.10 13.53 -24.01
C GLN A 41 9.54 12.23 -24.62
N GLN A 42 10.39 11.24 -24.89
CA GLN A 42 9.99 9.94 -25.41
C GLN A 42 9.61 8.92 -24.33
N VAL A 43 9.94 9.17 -23.06
CA VAL A 43 9.47 8.35 -21.95
C VAL A 43 8.15 8.94 -21.46
N ALA A 44 7.05 8.53 -22.09
CA ALA A 44 5.73 8.81 -21.56
C ALA A 44 5.62 8.20 -20.16
N ALA A 45 5.29 9.02 -19.16
CA ALA A 45 4.97 8.51 -17.83
C ALA A 45 3.78 7.54 -17.95
N PRO A 46 3.80 6.39 -17.26
CA PRO A 46 2.64 5.51 -17.23
C PRO A 46 1.41 6.28 -16.72
N ALA A 47 0.25 6.03 -17.31
CA ALA A 47 -1.00 6.72 -17.00
C ALA A 47 -1.50 6.45 -15.56
N HIS A 48 -0.82 5.55 -14.82
CA HIS A 48 -1.12 5.18 -13.45
C HIS A 48 0.19 5.09 -12.64
N PRO A 49 0.20 5.50 -11.36
CA PRO A 49 1.32 5.21 -10.48
C PRO A 49 1.49 3.69 -10.36
N PRO A 50 2.72 3.15 -10.41
CA PRO A 50 2.95 1.75 -10.12
C PRO A 50 2.50 1.45 -8.68
N THR A 51 1.64 0.46 -8.52
CA THR A 51 1.31 -0.09 -7.21
C THR A 51 2.50 -0.95 -6.78
N LEU A 52 3.26 -0.45 -5.82
CA LEU A 52 4.30 -1.22 -5.14
C LEU A 52 3.61 -2.24 -4.23
N ASP A 53 4.01 -3.51 -4.32
CA ASP A 53 3.80 -4.49 -3.26
C ASP A 53 4.67 -4.13 -2.04
N ASP A 54 4.45 -4.79 -0.90
CA ASP A 54 5.19 -4.54 0.34
C ASP A 54 6.71 -4.82 0.19
N ASP A 55 7.12 -5.55 -0.86
CA ASP A 55 8.52 -5.87 -1.18
C ASP A 55 9.15 -4.96 -2.27
N GLY A 56 8.39 -4.05 -2.87
CA GLY A 56 8.89 -2.98 -3.75
C GLY A 56 9.18 -3.37 -5.22
N TRP A 57 8.54 -4.41 -5.74
CA TRP A 57 8.62 -4.86 -7.13
C TRP A 57 7.55 -4.19 -8.02
N LEU A 58 7.93 -3.88 -9.26
CA LEU A 58 7.04 -3.37 -10.31
C LEU A 58 6.21 -4.52 -10.88
N LEU A 59 4.96 -4.65 -10.42
CA LEU A 59 3.99 -5.57 -11.04
C LEU A 59 3.76 -5.14 -12.49
N THR A 60 4.11 -6.00 -13.45
CA THR A 60 3.76 -5.78 -14.85
C THR A 60 2.25 -6.03 -15.06
N ALA A 61 1.68 -5.52 -16.15
CA ALA A 61 0.27 -5.76 -16.47
C ALA A 61 -0.04 -7.26 -16.69
N GLU A 62 0.99 -8.07 -16.95
CA GLU A 62 0.90 -9.51 -17.15
C GLU A 62 0.88 -10.24 -15.78
N ASP A 63 1.71 -9.82 -14.83
CA ASP A 63 1.70 -10.34 -13.44
C ASP A 63 0.37 -10.03 -12.71
N ARG A 64 -0.26 -8.90 -13.05
CA ARG A 64 -1.58 -8.51 -12.52
C ARG A 64 -2.65 -9.54 -12.88
N GLU A 65 -2.67 -10.02 -14.12
CA GLU A 65 -3.68 -10.98 -14.58
C GLU A 65 -3.43 -12.38 -13.97
N GLU A 66 -2.17 -12.77 -13.72
CA GLU A 66 -1.85 -14.01 -13.00
C GLU A 66 -2.30 -13.96 -11.53
N PHE A 67 -2.12 -12.82 -10.85
CA PHE A 67 -2.59 -12.65 -9.47
C PHE A 67 -4.12 -12.62 -9.36
N LEU A 68 -4.80 -12.00 -10.34
CA LEU A 68 -6.27 -11.97 -10.41
C LEU A 68 -6.87 -13.31 -10.87
N ALA A 69 -6.16 -14.08 -11.69
CA ALA A 69 -6.55 -15.44 -12.09
C ALA A 69 -6.22 -16.50 -11.02
N GLY A 70 -5.35 -16.18 -10.06
CA GLY A 70 -5.03 -17.03 -8.91
C GLY A 70 -6.08 -17.01 -7.78
N ASP A 71 -7.15 -16.22 -7.90
CA ASP A 71 -8.21 -16.06 -6.88
C ASP A 71 -9.44 -16.96 -7.13
N ASP A 72 -9.23 -18.16 -7.67
CA ASP A 72 -10.27 -19.22 -7.70
C ASP A 72 -10.50 -19.87 -6.31
N LEU A 73 -9.95 -19.27 -5.24
CA LEU A 73 -10.22 -19.59 -3.84
C LEU A 73 -10.80 -18.37 -3.14
N MET A 74 -12.00 -17.96 -3.57
CA MET A 74 -12.94 -17.21 -2.72
C MET A 74 -13.03 -17.93 -1.37
N SER A 75 -12.23 -17.45 -0.43
CA SER A 75 -11.73 -18.20 0.70
C SER A 75 -12.87 -18.61 1.62
N SER A 76 -13.17 -19.91 1.68
CA SER A 76 -14.09 -20.50 2.67
C SER A 76 -13.67 -20.20 4.11
N ASP A 77 -12.41 -19.80 4.30
CA ASP A 77 -11.79 -19.50 5.58
C ASP A 77 -11.84 -18.00 5.94
N MET A 78 -12.33 -17.15 5.04
CA MET A 78 -12.54 -15.74 5.33
C MET A 78 -13.66 -15.57 6.36
N LEU A 79 -13.39 -14.79 7.42
CA LEU A 79 -14.41 -14.41 8.39
C LEU A 79 -15.37 -13.38 7.79
N GLN A 80 -16.62 -13.77 7.54
CA GLN A 80 -17.67 -12.84 7.17
C GLN A 80 -18.17 -12.10 8.42
N ILE A 81 -17.92 -10.80 8.49
CA ILE A 81 -18.27 -9.96 9.65
C ILE A 81 -19.66 -9.36 9.47
N ARG A 82 -20.49 -9.45 10.51
CA ARG A 82 -21.81 -8.79 10.58
C ARG A 82 -21.99 -7.99 11.86
N ASP A 83 -22.48 -6.78 11.68
CA ASP A 83 -22.92 -5.91 12.76
C ASP A 83 -24.30 -6.32 13.29
N ALA A 84 -24.54 -5.99 14.56
CA ALA A 84 -25.80 -6.22 15.25
C ALA A 84 -26.24 -7.70 15.31
N VAL A 85 -25.26 -8.60 15.39
CA VAL A 85 -25.47 -10.05 15.44
C VAL A 85 -24.69 -10.65 16.60
N ASP A 86 -25.33 -11.57 17.31
CA ASP A 86 -24.69 -12.51 18.24
C ASP A 86 -24.87 -13.95 17.72
N ILE A 87 -23.81 -14.76 17.76
CA ILE A 87 -23.87 -16.19 17.42
C ILE A 87 -23.82 -16.98 18.74
N PRO A 88 -24.92 -17.41 19.35
CA PRO A 88 -24.84 -18.11 20.63
C PRO A 88 -24.21 -19.51 20.52
N GLY A 89 -23.53 -19.97 21.58
CA GLY A 89 -23.01 -21.33 21.69
C GLY A 89 -21.64 -21.54 21.05
N GLY A 90 -21.07 -22.73 21.27
CA GLY A 90 -19.75 -23.09 20.77
C GLY A 90 -18.57 -22.36 21.42
N ASP A 91 -18.80 -21.52 22.44
CA ASP A 91 -17.78 -20.72 23.11
C ASP A 91 -16.73 -21.60 23.80
N TYR A 92 -15.46 -21.50 23.40
CA TYR A 92 -14.36 -22.22 24.05
C TYR A 92 -13.34 -21.28 24.70
N ALA A 93 -13.35 -19.99 24.35
CA ALA A 93 -12.53 -18.97 24.99
C ALA A 93 -13.29 -17.65 25.12
N ALA A 94 -13.09 -16.95 26.23
CA ALA A 94 -13.66 -15.63 26.48
C ALA A 94 -12.65 -14.72 27.17
N PHE A 95 -12.38 -13.55 26.59
CA PHE A 95 -11.41 -12.60 27.12
C PHE A 95 -11.73 -11.16 26.70
N ARG A 96 -11.23 -10.20 27.47
CA ARG A 96 -11.39 -8.78 27.14
C ARG A 96 -10.33 -8.35 26.13
N VAL A 97 -10.75 -7.56 25.17
CA VAL A 97 -9.88 -6.98 24.14
C VAL A 97 -9.96 -5.45 24.12
N VAL A 98 -9.11 -4.78 23.34
CA VAL A 98 -9.19 -3.32 23.16
C VAL A 98 -10.29 -2.99 22.16
N GLY A 99 -10.38 -3.75 21.06
CA GLY A 99 -11.38 -3.55 20.02
C GLY A 99 -11.69 -4.80 19.20
N LEU A 100 -12.62 -4.65 18.25
CA LEU A 100 -13.08 -5.72 17.37
C LEU A 100 -11.93 -6.42 16.63
N GLY A 101 -10.95 -5.66 16.13
CA GLY A 101 -9.82 -6.20 15.37
C GLY A 101 -8.98 -7.21 16.15
N ASP A 102 -8.90 -7.09 17.48
CA ASP A 102 -8.20 -8.08 18.30
C ASP A 102 -8.96 -9.41 18.33
N CYS A 103 -10.29 -9.37 18.36
CA CYS A 103 -11.14 -10.55 18.33
C CYS A 103 -11.10 -11.24 16.96
N VAL A 104 -11.09 -10.45 15.88
CA VAL A 104 -10.88 -10.93 14.51
C VAL A 104 -9.53 -11.66 14.41
N ARG A 105 -8.42 -10.99 14.75
CA ARG A 105 -7.08 -11.59 14.66
C ARG A 105 -6.93 -12.83 15.52
N ALA A 106 -7.53 -12.85 16.72
CA ALA A 106 -7.50 -14.02 17.58
C ALA A 106 -8.24 -15.21 16.96
N CYS A 107 -9.38 -14.98 16.30
CA CYS A 107 -10.11 -16.03 15.59
C CYS A 107 -9.44 -16.48 14.29
N GLU A 108 -8.78 -15.56 13.57
CA GLU A 108 -8.01 -15.89 12.36
C GLU A 108 -6.78 -16.73 12.68
N ALA A 109 -6.07 -16.38 13.76
CA ALA A 109 -4.87 -17.09 14.22
C ALA A 109 -5.15 -18.47 14.83
N ASP A 110 -6.41 -18.77 15.16
CA ASP A 110 -6.83 -20.03 15.75
C ASP A 110 -7.66 -20.87 14.77
N SER A 111 -7.11 -22.00 14.36
CA SER A 111 -7.76 -22.93 13.43
C SER A 111 -8.99 -23.63 14.03
N GLN A 112 -9.12 -23.67 15.37
CA GLN A 112 -10.31 -24.20 16.04
C GLN A 112 -11.47 -23.20 16.02
N CYS A 113 -11.19 -21.92 15.78
CA CYS A 113 -12.22 -20.90 15.72
C CYS A 113 -13.05 -21.11 14.44
N ALA A 114 -14.35 -21.31 14.57
CA ALA A 114 -15.29 -21.26 13.46
C ALA A 114 -16.00 -19.90 13.40
N ALA A 115 -16.17 -19.25 14.55
CA ALA A 115 -16.83 -17.96 14.66
C ALA A 115 -16.38 -17.19 15.92
N PHE A 116 -16.72 -15.92 16.00
CA PHE A 116 -16.59 -15.12 17.21
C PHE A 116 -17.79 -14.20 17.40
N THR A 117 -18.04 -13.81 18.65
CA THR A 117 -18.88 -12.65 18.98
C THR A 117 -18.02 -11.65 19.75
N PHE A 118 -18.06 -10.38 19.38
CA PHE A 118 -17.47 -9.26 20.10
C PHE A 118 -18.57 -8.35 20.67
N ALA A 119 -18.58 -8.15 21.99
CA ALA A 119 -19.41 -7.12 22.62
C ALA A 119 -18.71 -5.76 22.57
N ARG A 120 -19.38 -4.76 22.00
CA ARG A 120 -18.85 -3.40 21.86
C ARG A 120 -18.54 -2.76 23.21
N SER A 121 -17.72 -1.72 23.17
CA SER A 121 -17.47 -0.85 24.32
C SER A 121 -18.74 -0.15 24.83
N SER A 122 -19.74 0.05 23.96
CA SER A 122 -21.05 0.62 24.28
C SER A 122 -22.05 -0.37 24.89
N HIS A 123 -21.66 -1.64 25.10
CA HIS A 123 -22.57 -2.66 25.62
C HIS A 123 -23.22 -2.20 26.96
N PRO A 124 -24.54 -2.36 27.14
CA PRO A 124 -25.26 -1.83 28.32
C PRO A 124 -24.73 -2.40 29.63
N LEU A 125 -24.42 -3.70 29.65
CA LEU A 125 -23.80 -4.38 30.79
C LEU A 125 -22.28 -4.11 30.84
N PRO A 126 -21.75 -3.42 31.88
CA PRO A 126 -20.32 -3.05 31.94
C PRO A 126 -19.36 -4.24 31.96
N ASN A 127 -19.78 -5.38 32.51
CA ASN A 127 -18.98 -6.60 32.58
C ASN A 127 -18.81 -7.29 31.21
N LYS A 128 -19.70 -7.02 30.25
CA LYS A 128 -19.62 -7.54 28.88
C LYS A 128 -18.87 -6.61 27.92
N ARG A 129 -18.61 -5.35 28.29
CA ARG A 129 -17.95 -4.39 27.39
C ARG A 129 -16.58 -4.89 26.96
N ARG A 130 -16.36 -4.89 25.65
CA ARG A 130 -15.13 -5.38 24.99
C ARG A 130 -14.82 -6.85 25.25
N MET A 131 -15.82 -7.65 25.57
CA MET A 131 -15.65 -9.09 25.65
C MET A 131 -15.60 -9.68 24.25
N CYS A 132 -14.63 -10.54 24.00
CA CYS A 132 -14.50 -11.37 22.83
C CYS A 132 -14.78 -12.81 23.25
N TRP A 133 -15.61 -13.50 22.47
CA TRP A 133 -15.89 -14.91 22.64
C TRP A 133 -15.55 -15.66 21.36
N LEU A 134 -14.51 -16.49 21.40
CA LEU A 134 -14.14 -17.38 20.31
C LEU A 134 -14.96 -18.65 20.38
N LYS A 135 -15.44 -19.10 19.22
CA LYS A 135 -16.41 -20.18 19.09
C LYS A 135 -15.93 -21.21 18.09
N GLY A 136 -16.03 -22.48 18.46
CA GLY A 136 -15.69 -23.60 17.61
C GLY A 136 -16.94 -24.17 16.94
N ALA A 137 -16.97 -25.49 16.81
CA ALA A 137 -18.19 -26.20 16.39
C ALA A 137 -19.32 -26.02 17.44
N GLY A 138 -20.57 -26.25 17.01
CA GLY A 138 -21.74 -26.24 17.91
C GLY A 138 -22.33 -24.85 18.17
N THR A 139 -22.05 -23.87 17.32
CA THR A 139 -22.78 -22.59 17.31
C THR A 139 -24.24 -22.80 16.94
N ALA A 140 -25.14 -22.10 17.62
CA ALA A 140 -26.55 -22.05 17.28
C ALA A 140 -26.83 -20.96 16.21
N ALA A 141 -28.10 -20.85 15.82
CA ALA A 141 -28.52 -19.87 14.83
C ALA A 141 -28.23 -18.43 15.31
N PRO A 142 -27.73 -17.55 14.42
CA PRO A 142 -27.45 -16.16 14.77
C PRO A 142 -28.71 -15.42 15.24
N VAL A 143 -28.56 -14.61 16.29
CA VAL A 143 -29.57 -13.66 16.76
C VAL A 143 -29.23 -12.29 16.19
N VAL A 144 -30.16 -11.73 15.40
CA VAL A 144 -30.03 -10.42 14.75
C VAL A 144 -30.60 -9.28 15.60
N ASP A 145 -30.43 -8.03 15.14
CA ASP A 145 -30.92 -6.80 15.78
C ASP A 145 -30.36 -6.56 17.20
N LEU A 146 -29.12 -7.01 17.44
CA LEU A 146 -28.40 -6.85 18.70
C LEU A 146 -27.22 -5.87 18.54
N PRO A 147 -27.47 -4.54 18.50
CA PRO A 147 -26.46 -3.53 18.12
C PRO A 147 -25.22 -3.48 19.03
N ALA A 148 -25.34 -4.04 20.24
CA ALA A 148 -24.23 -4.14 21.18
C ALA A 148 -23.17 -5.20 20.79
N TYR A 149 -23.43 -6.00 19.76
CA TYR A 149 -22.56 -7.08 19.30
C TYR A 149 -22.17 -6.94 17.83
N VAL A 150 -21.01 -7.50 17.52
CA VAL A 150 -20.51 -7.76 16.16
C VAL A 150 -20.02 -9.19 16.14
N SER A 151 -20.39 -9.96 15.14
CA SER A 151 -19.97 -11.35 15.03
C SER A 151 -19.28 -11.60 13.69
N GLY A 152 -18.34 -12.54 13.69
CA GLY A 152 -17.69 -13.04 12.48
C GLY A 152 -17.75 -14.55 12.44
N ARG A 153 -17.92 -15.15 11.25
CA ARG A 153 -17.86 -16.60 11.08
C ARG A 153 -17.22 -16.98 9.76
N ARG A 154 -16.54 -18.13 9.71
CA ARG A 154 -16.02 -18.71 8.47
C ARG A 154 -17.18 -19.23 7.64
N GLY A 155 -17.17 -18.96 6.34
CA GLY A 155 -18.24 -19.31 5.40
C GLY A 155 -19.49 -18.40 5.49
N ASN A 156 -20.56 -18.83 4.82
CA ASN A 156 -21.77 -18.02 4.64
C ASN A 156 -22.69 -18.01 5.88
N TRP A 157 -23.50 -16.95 5.99
CA TRP A 157 -24.47 -16.71 7.07
C TRP A 157 -25.78 -17.47 6.93
#